data_AF-A0A974P761-F1
#
_entry.id   AF-A0A974P761-F1
#
_cell.length_a   1.000
_cell.length_b   1.000
_cell.length_c   1.000
_cell.angle_alpha   90.00
_cell.angle_beta   90.00
_cell.angle_gamma   90.00
#
_symmetry.space_group_name_H-M   'P 1'
#
loop_
_entity.id
_entity.type
_entity.pdbx_description
1 polymer ?
#
loop_
_entity_poly.entity_id
_entity_poly.type
_entity_poly.pdbx_seq_one_letter_code
_entity_poly.pdbx_strand_id
1 'polypeptide(L)'
;MGGGGIWAFVDEGGRRRNGRTALDAEGLAPPGAEDILPAQAGRRRLNRGFEGLAVSADETRLYAGFQSAFENDDADATRIWTLDAATGALLAEHSYPFDPPESFLRDVAAGPVGPGALKIGELLCVGDSRLLVLERISHTSKIYAVDLARNGPLAKHLIFTSDDAPRSRRTWRA
;
A
#
# COMPACT_ATOMS: atom_id res chain seq x y z
N MET A 1 -6.00 -25.54 20.22
CA MET A 1 -6.64 -24.50 19.40
C MET A 1 -6.17 -24.69 17.97
N GLY A 2 -7.09 -24.91 17.02
CA GLY A 2 -6.75 -25.17 15.62
C GLY A 2 -6.28 -23.90 14.92
N GLY A 3 -5.03 -23.89 14.46
CA GLY A 3 -4.47 -22.80 13.67
C GLY A 3 -5.00 -22.87 12.23
N GLY A 4 -5.73 -21.84 11.81
CA GLY A 4 -6.10 -21.66 10.40
C GLY A 4 -4.87 -21.27 9.60
N GLY A 5 -4.38 -22.17 8.76
CA GLY A 5 -3.38 -21.86 7.74
C GLY A 5 -4.06 -21.34 6.48
N ILE A 6 -3.47 -20.32 5.85
CA ILE A 6 -3.80 -19.92 4.48
C ILE A 6 -3.07 -20.90 3.55
N TRP A 7 -3.80 -21.50 2.61
CA TRP A 7 -3.27 -22.47 1.66
C TRP A 7 -2.91 -21.77 0.35
N ALA A 8 -1.62 -21.70 0.03
CA ALA A 8 -1.15 -21.31 -1.29
C ALA A 8 -0.75 -22.56 -2.08
N PHE A 9 -1.19 -22.66 -3.34
CA PHE A 9 -0.71 -23.67 -4.27
C PHE A 9 0.42 -23.05 -5.08
N VAL A 10 1.62 -23.63 -5.01
CA VAL A 10 2.71 -23.28 -5.92
C VAL A 10 2.63 -24.25 -7.11
N ASP A 11 2.48 -23.71 -8.32
CA ASP A 11 2.60 -24.49 -9.55
C ASP A 11 4.06 -24.44 -10.02
N GLU A 12 4.82 -25.47 -9.70
CA GLU A 12 6.14 -25.69 -10.30
C GLU A 12 5.98 -26.64 -11.51
N GLY A 13 6.00 -26.07 -12.72
CA GLY A 13 6.11 -26.85 -13.95
C GLY A 13 4.90 -27.72 -14.31
N GLY A 14 3.68 -27.29 -13.96
CA GLY A 14 2.44 -27.93 -14.40
C GLY A 14 2.07 -29.20 -13.63
N ARG A 15 2.69 -29.44 -12.46
CA ARG A 15 2.35 -30.55 -11.58
C ARG A 15 1.91 -30.02 -10.22
N ARG A 16 0.60 -29.98 -9.99
CA ARG A 16 0.02 -29.80 -8.65
C ARG A 16 0.46 -30.95 -7.74
N ARG A 17 1.45 -30.70 -6.88
CA ARG A 17 1.72 -31.58 -5.73
C ARG A 17 1.03 -30.99 -4.51
N ASN A 18 0.37 -31.83 -3.71
CA ASN A 18 -0.15 -31.45 -2.40
C ASN A 18 1.03 -31.20 -1.42
N GLY A 19 1.76 -30.12 -1.62
CA GLY A 19 2.77 -29.64 -0.69
C GLY A 19 2.11 -28.79 0.38
N ARG A 20 2.15 -29.23 1.64
CA ARG A 20 1.82 -28.37 2.78
C ARG A 20 3.02 -27.47 3.04
N THR A 21 3.01 -26.26 2.52
CA THR A 21 3.97 -25.25 2.96
C THR A 21 3.38 -24.54 4.17
N ALA A 22 3.96 -24.76 5.34
CA ALA A 22 3.61 -24.00 6.53
C ALA A 22 4.17 -22.58 6.38
N LEU A 23 3.28 -21.59 6.38
CA LEU A 23 3.67 -20.21 6.64
C LEU A 23 3.93 -20.11 8.15
N ASP A 24 5.17 -19.86 8.55
CA ASP A 24 5.49 -19.53 9.95
C ASP A 24 5.62 -18.01 10.12
N ALA A 25 5.96 -17.58 11.34
CA ALA A 25 6.03 -16.16 11.70
C ALA A 25 7.15 -15.39 10.96
N GLU A 26 8.06 -16.08 10.28
CA GLU A 26 9.14 -15.50 9.47
C GLU A 26 8.74 -15.35 7.98
N GLY A 27 7.57 -15.88 7.59
CA GLY A 27 7.02 -15.75 6.25
C GLY A 27 7.37 -16.91 5.30
N LEU A 28 6.85 -16.83 4.06
CA LEU A 28 7.22 -17.78 3.00
C LEU A 28 8.64 -17.44 2.53
N ALA A 29 9.60 -18.35 2.71
CA ALA A 29 10.88 -18.31 2.01
C ALA A 29 10.83 -19.28 0.83
N PRO A 30 10.22 -18.91 -0.32
CA PRO A 30 10.18 -19.80 -1.47
C PRO A 30 11.63 -20.11 -1.92
N PRO A 31 11.90 -21.33 -2.42
CA PRO A 31 13.21 -21.67 -2.95
C PRO A 31 13.68 -20.63 -3.98
N GLY A 32 14.83 -20.01 -3.74
CA GLY A 32 15.38 -18.94 -4.60
C GLY A 32 14.95 -17.52 -4.24
N ALA A 33 14.20 -17.31 -3.15
CA ALA A 33 13.98 -15.97 -2.61
C ALA A 33 15.29 -15.42 -2.01
N GLU A 34 15.68 -14.22 -2.47
CA GLU A 34 16.74 -13.44 -1.86
C GLU A 34 16.12 -12.26 -1.11
N ASP A 35 16.65 -11.97 0.09
CA ASP A 35 16.15 -10.91 0.97
C ASP A 35 16.69 -9.53 0.54
N ILE A 36 16.44 -9.20 -0.72
CA ILE A 36 16.95 -8.01 -1.39
C ILE A 36 15.84 -6.98 -1.55
N LEU A 37 15.82 -6.00 -0.64
CA LEU A 37 15.17 -4.73 -0.92
C LEU A 37 16.12 -3.89 -1.79
N PRO A 38 15.62 -3.22 -2.84
CA PRO A 38 16.40 -2.17 -3.49
C PRO A 38 16.93 -1.21 -2.42
N ALA A 39 18.21 -0.82 -2.48
CA ALA A 39 18.87 -0.09 -1.40
C ALA A 39 18.08 1.14 -0.90
N GLN A 40 17.34 1.78 -1.81
CA GLN A 40 16.46 2.90 -1.50
C GLN A 40 15.30 2.52 -0.56
N ALA A 41 14.68 1.35 -0.71
CA ALA A 41 13.63 0.85 0.18
C ALA A 41 14.15 0.53 1.59
N GLY A 42 15.46 0.37 1.78
CA GLY A 42 16.08 0.24 3.10
C GLY A 42 15.93 1.49 3.98
N ARG A 43 15.62 2.65 3.38
CA ARG A 43 15.35 3.90 4.09
C ARG A 43 13.92 4.00 4.62
N ARG A 44 13.07 3.00 4.40
CA ARG A 44 11.72 2.98 4.97
C ARG A 44 11.80 3.00 6.50
N ARG A 45 10.84 3.65 7.14
CA ARG A 45 10.69 3.54 8.60
C ARG A 45 10.37 2.10 8.98
N LEU A 46 10.92 1.63 10.10
CA LEU A 46 10.53 0.33 10.66
C LEU A 46 9.02 0.28 10.88
N ASN A 47 8.39 -0.84 10.54
CA ASN A 47 6.93 -1.04 10.51
C ASN A 47 6.16 -0.14 9.53
N ARG A 48 6.82 0.42 8.51
CA ARG A 48 6.21 1.21 7.42
C ARG A 48 6.79 0.84 6.06
N GLY A 49 6.55 -0.40 5.62
CA GLY A 49 7.04 -0.93 4.35
C GLY A 49 6.09 -0.70 3.18
N PHE A 50 6.06 -1.66 2.26
CA PHE A 50 5.01 -1.74 1.26
C PHE A 50 3.68 -1.99 1.98
N GLU A 51 2.67 -1.17 1.69
CA GLU A 51 1.34 -1.30 2.28
C GLU A 51 0.29 -1.62 1.22
N GLY A 52 0.35 -0.94 0.08
CA GLY A 52 -0.61 -1.15 -1.02
C GLY A 52 0.06 -1.84 -2.20
N LEU A 53 -0.62 -2.83 -2.76
CA LEU A 53 -0.22 -3.52 -3.99
C LEU A 53 -1.39 -3.54 -4.98
N ALA A 54 -1.11 -3.20 -6.23
CA ALA A 54 -2.08 -3.33 -7.32
C ALA A 54 -1.38 -3.84 -8.57
N VAL A 55 -2.10 -4.57 -9.42
CA VAL A 55 -1.60 -5.03 -10.73
C VAL A 55 -2.34 -4.30 -11.84
N SER A 56 -1.65 -3.99 -12.95
CA SER A 56 -2.31 -3.47 -14.15
C SER A 56 -3.26 -4.50 -14.76
N ALA A 57 -4.26 -4.04 -15.52
CA ALA A 57 -5.26 -4.93 -16.12
C ALA A 57 -4.66 -5.91 -17.15
N ASP A 58 -3.56 -5.55 -17.79
CA ASP A 58 -2.80 -6.40 -18.71
C ASP A 58 -1.75 -7.28 -18.00
N GLU A 59 -1.69 -7.22 -16.67
CA GLU A 59 -0.77 -7.98 -15.80
C GLU A 59 0.72 -7.71 -16.05
N THR A 60 1.08 -6.69 -16.82
CA THR A 60 2.48 -6.37 -17.13
C THR A 60 3.17 -5.52 -16.07
N ARG A 61 2.40 -4.86 -15.19
CA ARG A 61 2.93 -3.93 -14.18
C ARG A 61 2.40 -4.26 -12.80
N LEU A 62 3.31 -4.21 -11.82
CA LEU A 62 2.98 -4.22 -10.41
C LEU A 62 3.20 -2.82 -9.83
N TYR A 63 2.21 -2.29 -9.12
CA TYR A 63 2.29 -1.03 -8.40
C TYR A 63 2.46 -1.31 -6.90
N ALA A 64 3.49 -0.72 -6.30
CA ALA A 64 3.78 -0.88 -4.88
C ALA A 64 3.85 0.48 -4.19
N GLY A 65 2.94 0.73 -3.24
CA GLY A 65 2.89 1.96 -2.45
C GLY A 65 3.59 1.77 -1.11
N PHE A 66 4.49 2.68 -0.77
CA PHE A 66 5.04 2.73 0.58
C PHE A 66 4.04 3.36 1.53
N GLN A 67 3.96 2.83 2.75
CA GLN A 67 2.98 3.30 3.73
C GLN A 67 3.17 4.79 4.03
N SER A 68 4.39 5.23 4.32
CA SER A 68 4.72 6.62 4.69
C SER A 68 6.00 7.08 3.99
N ALA A 69 6.38 8.34 4.18
CA ALA A 69 7.68 8.86 3.75
C ALA A 69 8.85 8.00 4.25
N PHE A 70 9.93 7.99 3.46
CA PHE A 70 11.20 7.41 3.87
C PHE A 70 11.84 8.24 4.98
N GLU A 71 12.74 7.64 5.73
CA GLU A 71 13.57 8.33 6.69
C GLU A 71 14.44 9.39 5.98
N ASN A 72 14.48 10.57 6.59
CA ASN A 72 15.17 11.78 6.11
C ASN A 72 14.58 12.43 4.85
N ASP A 73 13.40 12.01 4.40
CA ASP A 73 12.61 12.74 3.41
C ASP A 73 11.53 13.59 4.10
N ASP A 74 10.96 14.54 3.35
CA ASP A 74 9.80 15.30 3.81
C ASP A 74 8.61 14.37 4.06
N ALA A 75 8.01 14.49 5.25
CA ALA A 75 6.96 13.59 5.71
C ALA A 75 5.60 13.84 5.05
N ASP A 76 5.50 14.84 4.17
CA ASP A 76 4.30 15.22 3.43
C ASP A 76 4.15 14.46 2.10
N ALA A 77 5.11 13.62 1.73
CA ALA A 77 5.01 12.77 0.55
C ALA A 77 5.53 11.35 0.79
N THR A 78 5.01 10.40 0.03
CA THR A 78 5.59 9.06 -0.10
C THR A 78 5.74 8.69 -1.56
N ARG A 79 6.05 7.43 -1.84
CA ARG A 79 6.32 6.93 -3.19
C ARG A 79 5.39 5.79 -3.56
N ILE A 80 5.02 5.77 -4.82
CA ILE A 80 4.44 4.60 -5.50
C ILE A 80 5.45 4.18 -6.55
N TRP A 81 5.88 2.93 -6.50
CA TRP A 81 6.72 2.32 -7.53
C TRP A 81 5.87 1.64 -8.58
N THR A 82 6.29 1.75 -9.84
CA THR A 82 5.86 0.88 -10.92
C THR A 82 6.99 -0.10 -11.20
N LEU A 83 6.69 -1.39 -11.08
CA LEU A 83 7.60 -2.48 -11.34
C LEU A 83 7.12 -3.26 -12.57
N ASP A 84 8.05 -3.82 -13.31
CA ASP A 84 7.75 -4.87 -14.29
C ASP A 84 7.26 -6.12 -13.53
N ALA A 85 6.07 -6.61 -13.84
CA ALA A 85 5.44 -7.67 -13.06
C ALA A 85 6.15 -9.03 -13.20
N ALA A 86 6.84 -9.26 -14.32
CA ALA A 86 7.52 -10.52 -14.59
C ALA A 86 8.91 -10.59 -13.93
N THR A 87 9.63 -9.47 -13.93
CA THR A 87 11.03 -9.39 -13.49
C THR A 87 11.22 -8.70 -12.15
N GLY A 88 10.22 -7.94 -11.68
CA GLY A 88 10.33 -7.08 -10.51
C GLY A 88 11.19 -5.83 -10.72
N ALA A 89 11.65 -5.57 -11.94
CA ALA A 89 12.50 -4.43 -12.24
C ALA A 89 11.75 -3.10 -12.00
N LEU A 90 12.40 -2.14 -11.34
CA LEU A 90 11.83 -0.81 -11.13
C LEU A 90 11.75 -0.04 -12.46
N LEU A 91 10.53 0.23 -12.92
CA LEU A 91 10.25 0.96 -14.16
C LEU A 91 10.09 2.46 -13.91
N ALA A 92 9.45 2.84 -12.80
CA ALA A 92 9.22 4.24 -12.46
C ALA A 92 9.00 4.43 -10.94
N GLU A 93 9.36 5.62 -10.47
CA GLU A 93 9.04 6.10 -9.12
C GLU A 93 8.15 7.35 -9.22
N HIS A 94 7.02 7.31 -8.52
CA HIS A 94 6.04 8.40 -8.50
C HIS A 94 5.97 8.99 -7.10
N SER A 95 6.15 10.32 -7.00
CA SER A 95 5.93 11.03 -5.74
C SER A 95 4.44 11.21 -5.50
N TYR A 96 3.94 10.65 -4.40
CA TYR A 96 2.57 10.78 -3.93
C TYR A 96 2.52 11.83 -2.80
N PRO A 97 1.98 13.04 -3.06
CA PRO A 97 1.83 14.04 -2.01
C PRO A 97 0.63 13.68 -1.12
N PHE A 98 0.83 13.63 0.19
CA PHE A 98 -0.26 13.52 1.14
C PHE A 98 -1.03 14.84 1.22
N ASP A 99 -2.30 14.76 1.61
CA ASP A 99 -3.02 15.92 2.11
C ASP A 99 -2.41 16.38 3.45
N PRO A 100 -2.54 17.67 3.78
CA PRO A 100 -1.98 18.17 5.03
C PRO A 100 -2.73 17.58 6.24
N PRO A 101 -2.06 17.29 7.38
CA PRO A 101 -2.65 16.59 8.53
C PRO A 101 -3.93 17.22 9.08
N GLU A 102 -4.05 18.55 9.04
CA GLU A 102 -5.22 19.29 9.50
C GLU A 102 -6.50 19.01 8.71
N SER A 103 -6.37 18.43 7.50
CA SER A 103 -7.50 18.03 6.67
C SER A 103 -8.11 16.68 7.05
N PHE A 104 -7.57 15.98 8.05
CA PHE A 104 -8.07 14.70 8.57
C PHE A 104 -8.91 14.97 9.82
N LEU A 105 -10.15 15.42 9.62
CA LEU A 105 -10.91 16.14 10.64
C LEU A 105 -11.20 15.30 11.88
N ARG A 106 -11.46 14.00 11.70
CA ARG A 106 -11.70 13.10 12.85
C ARG A 106 -10.45 12.83 13.67
N ASP A 107 -9.28 12.83 13.04
CA ASP A 107 -8.02 12.64 13.75
C ASP A 107 -7.63 13.92 14.51
N VAL A 108 -7.78 15.10 13.88
CA VAL A 108 -7.61 16.40 14.55
C VAL A 108 -8.54 16.51 15.77
N ALA A 109 -9.80 16.07 15.65
CA ALA A 109 -10.75 16.06 16.76
C ALA A 109 -10.38 15.07 17.88
N ALA A 110 -9.57 14.05 17.59
CA ALA A 110 -9.09 13.07 18.58
C ALA A 110 -7.80 13.53 19.29
N GLY A 111 -7.04 14.45 18.69
CA GLY A 111 -5.85 15.05 19.27
C GLY A 111 -4.91 15.68 18.22
N PRO A 112 -3.77 16.25 18.64
CA PRO A 112 -2.78 16.78 17.72
C PRO A 112 -2.26 15.70 16.75
N VAL A 113 -2.25 16.03 15.47
CA VAL A 113 -1.74 15.19 14.39
C VAL A 113 -0.64 15.92 13.62
N GLY A 114 0.36 15.19 13.15
CA GLY A 114 1.48 15.75 12.40
C GLY A 114 1.82 14.91 11.16
N PRO A 115 2.69 15.42 10.27
CA PRO A 115 2.98 14.79 8.98
C PRO A 115 3.46 13.33 9.08
N GLY A 116 4.19 12.98 10.14
CA GLY A 116 4.67 11.61 10.36
C GLY A 116 3.58 10.55 10.62
N ALA A 117 2.31 10.96 10.73
CA ALA A 117 1.16 10.09 10.90
C ALA A 117 0.45 9.72 9.58
N LEU A 118 0.78 10.40 8.48
CA LEU A 118 0.18 10.23 7.15
C LEU A 118 0.58 8.89 6.54
N LYS A 119 -0.41 8.20 5.96
CA LYS A 119 -0.23 6.85 5.42
C LYS A 119 -1.04 6.61 4.14
N ILE A 120 -0.44 5.90 3.19
CA ILE A 120 -1.19 5.06 2.24
C ILE A 120 -1.62 3.81 3.01
N GLY A 121 -2.87 3.38 2.82
CA GLY A 121 -3.41 2.15 3.40
C GLY A 121 -3.81 1.10 2.36
N GLU A 122 -4.00 1.48 1.09
CA GLU A 122 -4.34 0.55 0.02
C GLU A 122 -4.12 1.18 -1.38
N LEU A 123 -3.89 0.35 -2.39
CA LEU A 123 -3.92 0.72 -3.80
C LEU A 123 -4.89 -0.17 -4.58
N LEU A 124 -5.56 0.39 -5.60
CA LEU A 124 -6.34 -0.38 -6.56
C LEU A 124 -6.14 0.18 -7.96
N CYS A 125 -5.83 -0.67 -8.94
CA CYS A 125 -5.80 -0.27 -10.35
C CYS A 125 -7.22 -0.24 -10.92
N VAL A 126 -7.59 0.87 -11.55
CA VAL A 126 -8.93 1.08 -12.16
C VAL A 126 -8.85 1.48 -13.64
N GLY A 127 -7.66 1.39 -14.24
CA GLY A 127 -7.39 1.65 -15.66
C GLY A 127 -5.88 1.69 -15.92
N ASP A 128 -5.48 1.77 -17.19
CA ASP A 128 -4.10 1.54 -17.66
C ASP A 128 -3.00 2.28 -16.88
N SER A 129 -3.26 3.52 -16.46
CA SER A 129 -2.36 4.33 -15.62
C SER A 129 -3.04 4.91 -14.40
N ARG A 130 -4.24 4.43 -14.04
CA ARG A 130 -5.08 5.05 -13.00
C ARG A 130 -5.18 4.16 -11.77
N LEU A 131 -4.85 4.74 -10.63
CA LEU A 131 -5.02 4.10 -9.33
C LEU A 131 -6.06 4.82 -8.49
N LEU A 132 -6.79 4.06 -7.69
CA LEU A 132 -7.38 4.54 -6.46
C LEU A 132 -6.37 4.33 -5.32
N VAL A 133 -6.16 5.37 -4.53
CA VAL A 133 -5.26 5.36 -3.37
C VAL A 133 -6.08 5.64 -2.11
N LEU A 134 -6.04 4.73 -1.16
CA LEU A 134 -6.60 4.96 0.17
C LEU A 134 -5.55 5.67 1.02
N GLU A 135 -5.79 6.94 1.33
CA GLU A 135 -4.96 7.76 2.18
C GLU A 135 -5.62 7.91 3.55
N ARG A 136 -4.87 7.76 4.64
CA ARG A 136 -5.46 7.71 5.97
C ARG A 136 -4.50 8.11 7.09
N ILE A 137 -5.10 8.43 8.23
CA ILE A 137 -4.45 8.36 9.55
C ILE A 137 -5.16 7.26 10.34
N SER A 138 -5.67 7.53 11.54
CA SER A 138 -6.25 6.53 12.44
C SER A 138 -7.76 6.49 12.32
N HIS A 139 -8.41 7.66 12.17
CA HIS A 139 -9.86 7.82 12.24
C HIS A 139 -10.48 8.32 10.93
N THR A 140 -9.68 8.94 10.08
CA THR A 140 -10.05 9.43 8.76
C THR A 140 -9.40 8.57 7.69
N SER A 141 -10.19 8.20 6.68
CA SER A 141 -9.71 7.63 5.42
C SER A 141 -10.31 8.41 4.26
N LYS A 142 -9.50 8.61 3.23
CA LYS A 142 -9.83 9.29 1.99
C LYS A 142 -9.45 8.39 0.83
N ILE A 143 -10.21 8.44 -0.25
CA ILE A 143 -9.90 7.72 -1.49
C ILE A 143 -9.66 8.76 -2.57
N TYR A 144 -8.48 8.71 -3.19
CA TYR A 144 -8.12 9.56 -4.31
C TYR A 144 -8.01 8.75 -5.59
N ALA A 145 -8.44 9.33 -6.70
CA ALA A 145 -8.00 8.89 -8.02
C ALA A 145 -6.70 9.64 -8.39
N VAL A 146 -5.70 8.89 -8.87
CA VAL A 146 -4.44 9.41 -9.38
C VAL A 146 -4.13 8.84 -10.76
N ASP A 147 -3.41 9.61 -11.59
CA ASP A 147 -2.95 9.20 -12.91
C ASP A 147 -1.42 9.19 -12.95
N LEU A 148 -0.85 8.00 -13.12
CA LEU A 148 0.59 7.73 -13.16
C LEU A 148 1.25 8.14 -14.48
N ALA A 149 0.48 8.49 -15.52
CA ALA A 149 1.03 8.94 -16.80
C ALA A 149 1.53 10.39 -16.76
N ARG A 150 1.26 11.13 -15.67
CA ARG A 150 1.72 12.50 -15.49
C ARG A 150 3.16 12.57 -15.01
N ASN A 151 3.91 13.54 -15.53
CA ASN A 151 5.23 13.90 -15.01
C ASN A 151 5.11 14.83 -13.79
N GLY A 152 5.99 14.64 -12.82
CA GLY A 152 6.02 15.41 -11.57
C GLY A 152 5.24 14.75 -10.43
N PRO A 153 5.00 15.47 -9.31
CA PRO A 153 4.16 14.97 -8.23
C PRO A 153 2.78 14.59 -8.72
N LEU A 154 2.23 13.48 -8.21
CA LEU A 154 0.92 13.00 -8.62
C LEU A 154 -0.17 14.01 -8.28
N ALA A 155 -0.93 14.41 -9.30
CA ALA A 155 -2.17 15.15 -9.09
C ALA A 155 -3.23 14.16 -8.56
N LYS A 156 -3.91 14.56 -7.48
CA LYS A 156 -4.94 13.75 -6.82
C LYS A 156 -6.32 14.37 -7.01
N HIS A 157 -7.32 13.53 -7.26
CA HIS A 157 -8.73 13.92 -7.22
C HIS A 157 -9.44 13.17 -6.10
N LEU A 158 -9.97 13.87 -5.10
CA LEU A 158 -10.71 13.25 -3.99
C LEU A 158 -12.01 12.63 -4.51
N ILE A 159 -12.19 11.34 -4.28
CA ILE A 159 -13.40 10.60 -4.63
C ILE A 159 -14.31 10.45 -3.42
N PHE A 160 -13.72 10.21 -2.25
CA PHE A 160 -14.45 9.94 -1.01
C PHE A 160 -13.63 10.35 0.20
N THR A 161 -14.29 10.89 1.22
CA THR A 161 -13.74 11.01 2.58
C THR A 161 -14.69 10.41 3.59
N SER A 162 -14.12 9.70 4.57
CA SER A 162 -14.89 9.18 5.69
C SER A 162 -15.36 10.29 6.64
N ASP A 163 -14.78 11.49 6.58
CA ASP A 163 -15.15 12.61 7.46
C ASP A 163 -16.63 13.00 7.30
N ASP A 164 -17.15 12.90 6.07
CA ASP A 164 -18.54 13.23 5.73
C ASP A 164 -19.54 12.15 6.20
N ALA A 165 -19.06 10.95 6.52
CA ALA A 165 -19.93 9.86 6.95
C ALA A 165 -20.44 10.13 8.39
N PRO A 166 -21.69 9.74 8.72
CA PRO A 166 -22.16 9.80 10.10
C PRO A 166 -21.34 8.86 11.01
N ARG A 167 -21.07 9.27 12.25
CA ARG A 167 -20.43 8.40 13.25
C ARG A 167 -21.38 7.27 13.62
N SER A 168 -21.16 6.06 13.10
CA SER A 168 -21.88 4.89 13.58
C SER A 168 -21.37 4.52 14.97
N ARG A 169 -22.24 4.48 15.99
CA ARG A 169 -21.95 3.74 17.23
C ARG A 169 -21.85 2.26 16.83
N ARG A 170 -20.65 1.70 16.82
CA ARG A 170 -20.45 0.25 16.65
C ARG A 170 -21.20 -0.46 17.77
N THR A 171 -22.35 -1.05 17.44
CA THR A 171 -22.98 -2.10 18.25
C THR A 171 -22.75 -3.40 17.52
N TRP A 172 -21.53 -3.94 17.64
CA TRP A 172 -21.32 -5.36 17.34
C TRP A 172 -21.89 -6.11 18.53
N ARG A 173 -23.17 -6.47 18.47
CA ARG A 173 -23.70 -7.53 19.33
C ARG A 173 -23.29 -8.84 18.65
N ALA A 174 -22.34 -9.53 19.26
CA ALA A 174 -22.06 -10.93 18.98
C ALA A 174 -23.24 -11.79 19.48
#